data_AF-A0A9P5GD12-F1
#
_entry.id   AF-A0A9P5GD12-F1
#
_cell.length_a   1.000
_cell.length_b   1.000
_cell.length_c   1.000
_cell.angle_alpha   90.00
_cell.angle_beta   90.00
_cell.angle_gamma   90.00
#
_symmetry.space_group_name_H-M   'P 1'
#
loop_
_entity.id
_entity.type
_entity.pdbx_description
1 polymer ?
#
loop_
_entity_poly.entity_id
_entity_poly.type
_entity_poly.pdbx_seq_one_letter_code
_entity_poly.pdbx_strand_id
1 'polypeptide(L)'
;MVSPVAARLRNLLEEDPTRMSYSLVFTGHSAGGAVASLLYLHLLSESPVVQSELTHLRGCFKHIHCVTFGAPPLSLRPLQPSPTARGSKSMFFAFINEGDPVSRADKNYFLSLLDLYVSPAPGSLLALYDRKKKSAPIYWRIPSSDLSLAGRLVLLRPRDQPNSRPVFVAPPVPGGPPALPPRENVDACGITDTELRGVVFGDPVMHFMDLYSRRIDALARGALSRQS
;
A
#
# COMPACT_ATOMS: atom_id res chain seq x y z
N MET A 1 -21.02 -0.49 1.77
CA MET A 1 -20.20 -0.71 0.55
C MET A 1 -20.52 -2.01 -0.18
N VAL A 2 -20.81 -3.13 0.50
CA VAL A 2 -21.07 -4.43 -0.15
C VAL A 2 -22.26 -4.39 -1.12
N SER A 3 -23.45 -3.98 -0.67
CA SER A 3 -24.67 -4.00 -1.51
C SER A 3 -24.57 -3.12 -2.77
N PRO A 4 -24.07 -1.86 -2.70
CA PRO A 4 -23.89 -1.04 -3.89
C PRO A 4 -22.95 -1.66 -4.94
N VAL A 5 -21.87 -2.31 -4.49
CA VAL A 5 -20.90 -2.97 -5.39
C VAL A 5 -21.51 -4.21 -6.02
N ALA A 6 -22.25 -5.03 -5.25
CA ALA A 6 -22.96 -6.19 -5.78
C ALA A 6 -23.97 -5.77 -6.85
N ALA A 7 -24.78 -4.75 -6.56
CA ALA A 7 -25.75 -4.23 -7.50
C ALA A 7 -25.09 -3.70 -8.78
N ARG A 8 -23.97 -3.00 -8.67
CA ARG A 8 -23.24 -2.51 -9.84
C ARG A 8 -22.69 -3.66 -10.70
N LEU A 9 -22.10 -4.68 -10.07
CA LEU A 9 -21.57 -5.84 -10.79
C LEU A 9 -22.67 -6.64 -11.48
N ARG A 10 -23.82 -6.85 -10.81
CA ARG A 10 -24.98 -7.48 -11.41
C ARG A 10 -25.49 -6.70 -12.61
N ASN A 11 -25.70 -5.40 -12.48
CA ASN A 11 -26.15 -4.56 -13.60
C ASN A 11 -25.17 -4.65 -14.79
N LEU A 12 -23.85 -4.66 -14.54
CA LEU A 12 -22.86 -4.83 -15.60
C LEU A 12 -22.98 -6.19 -16.30
N LEU A 13 -23.29 -7.26 -15.58
CA LEU A 13 -23.48 -8.60 -16.16
C LEU A 13 -24.82 -8.74 -16.89
N GLU A 14 -25.87 -8.07 -16.41
CA GLU A 14 -27.19 -8.01 -17.05
C GLU A 14 -27.15 -7.22 -18.36
N GLU A 15 -26.38 -6.11 -18.40
CA GLU A 15 -26.16 -5.32 -19.62
C GLU A 15 -25.46 -6.12 -20.73
N ASP A 16 -24.50 -6.96 -20.36
CA ASP A 16 -23.72 -7.75 -21.31
C ASP A 16 -23.21 -9.04 -20.64
N PRO A 17 -23.90 -10.18 -20.88
CA PRO A 17 -23.53 -11.47 -20.30
C PRO A 17 -22.14 -11.96 -20.72
N THR A 18 -21.57 -11.46 -21.82
CA THR A 18 -20.23 -11.88 -22.28
C THR A 18 -19.14 -11.44 -21.31
N ARG A 19 -19.41 -10.43 -20.46
CA ARG A 19 -18.51 -9.94 -19.40
C ARG A 19 -18.19 -10.99 -18.33
N MET A 20 -18.96 -12.09 -18.23
CA MET A 20 -18.61 -13.24 -17.37
C MET A 20 -17.27 -13.89 -17.77
N SER A 21 -16.90 -13.79 -19.05
CA SER A 21 -15.61 -14.30 -19.54
C SER A 21 -14.42 -13.41 -19.16
N TYR A 22 -14.66 -12.18 -18.70
CA TYR A 22 -13.62 -11.22 -18.37
C TYR A 22 -13.04 -11.48 -16.96
N SER A 23 -11.94 -10.78 -16.67
CA SER A 23 -11.35 -10.76 -15.34
C SER A 23 -11.82 -9.52 -14.58
N LEU A 24 -12.20 -9.69 -13.32
CA LEU A 24 -12.60 -8.60 -12.43
C LEU A 24 -11.36 -8.13 -11.65
N VAL A 25 -11.16 -6.82 -11.53
CA VAL A 25 -10.05 -6.24 -10.74
C VAL A 25 -10.60 -5.29 -9.70
N PHE A 26 -10.34 -5.58 -8.43
CA PHE A 26 -10.50 -4.64 -7.33
C PHE A 26 -9.21 -3.86 -7.16
N THR A 27 -9.29 -2.53 -7.19
CA THR A 27 -8.11 -1.68 -7.00
C THR A 27 -8.46 -0.45 -6.20
N GLY A 28 -7.44 0.18 -5.63
CA GLY A 28 -7.57 1.41 -4.90
C GLY A 28 -6.25 1.85 -4.30
N HIS A 29 -6.14 3.17 -4.10
CA HIS A 29 -5.04 3.81 -3.39
C HIS A 29 -5.49 4.16 -1.96
N SER A 30 -4.56 4.11 -1.00
CA SER A 30 -4.80 4.55 0.38
C SER A 30 -6.03 3.86 1.00
N ALA A 31 -6.95 4.62 1.59
CA ALA A 31 -8.22 4.13 2.12
C ALA A 31 -9.07 3.37 1.07
N GLY A 32 -9.01 3.74 -0.21
CA GLY A 32 -9.66 3.01 -1.29
C GLY A 32 -9.09 1.61 -1.48
N GLY A 33 -7.76 1.45 -1.33
CA GLY A 33 -7.10 0.15 -1.38
C GLY A 33 -7.49 -0.76 -0.20
N ALA A 34 -7.65 -0.18 0.99
CA ALA A 34 -8.21 -0.85 2.14
C ALA A 34 -9.62 -1.41 1.85
N VAL A 35 -10.51 -0.56 1.34
CA VAL A 35 -11.88 -0.96 0.98
C VAL A 35 -11.89 -2.02 -0.13
N ALA A 36 -11.04 -1.86 -1.16
CA ALA A 36 -10.92 -2.82 -2.25
C ALA A 36 -10.49 -4.21 -1.76
N SER A 37 -9.52 -4.28 -0.85
CA SER A 37 -9.07 -5.52 -0.23
C SER A 37 -10.17 -6.21 0.57
N LEU A 38 -10.93 -5.44 1.36
CA LEU A 38 -12.05 -5.97 2.14
C LEU A 38 -13.17 -6.49 1.25
N LEU A 39 -13.53 -5.77 0.18
CA LEU A 39 -14.53 -6.23 -0.79
C LEU A 39 -14.10 -7.48 -1.54
N TYR A 40 -12.84 -7.54 -1.94
CA TYR A 40 -12.25 -8.71 -2.58
C TYR A 40 -12.32 -9.95 -1.68
N LEU A 41 -11.90 -9.82 -0.42
CA LEU A 41 -11.96 -10.90 0.56
C LEU A 41 -13.39 -11.29 0.92
N HIS A 42 -14.30 -10.31 1.02
CA HIS A 42 -15.73 -10.57 1.22
C HIS A 42 -16.28 -11.41 0.08
N LEU A 43 -16.03 -11.01 -1.17
CA LEU A 43 -16.49 -11.72 -2.37
C LEU A 43 -15.96 -13.16 -2.43
N LEU A 44 -14.70 -13.37 -2.05
CA LEU A 44 -14.07 -14.70 -2.05
C LEU A 44 -14.35 -15.54 -0.80
N SER A 45 -15.03 -15.00 0.20
CA SER A 45 -15.30 -15.71 1.44
C SER A 45 -16.11 -17.00 1.19
N GLU A 46 -15.62 -18.10 1.75
CA GLU A 46 -16.31 -19.40 1.78
C GLU A 46 -17.01 -19.66 3.12
N SER A 47 -16.89 -18.73 4.07
CA SER A 47 -17.51 -18.87 5.39
C SER A 47 -19.03 -18.79 5.29
N PRO A 48 -19.79 -19.72 5.92
CA PRO A 48 -21.25 -19.67 5.93
C PRO A 48 -21.80 -18.43 6.67
N VAL A 49 -20.98 -17.77 7.50
CA VAL A 49 -21.34 -16.56 8.23
C VAL A 49 -21.34 -15.32 7.31
N VAL A 50 -20.56 -15.35 6.24
CA VAL A 50 -20.41 -14.23 5.31
C VAL A 50 -21.14 -14.56 4.03
N GLN A 51 -22.45 -14.30 4.01
CA GLN A 51 -23.29 -14.44 2.82
C GLN A 51 -23.88 -13.10 2.42
N SER A 52 -23.69 -12.72 1.16
CA SER A 52 -24.34 -11.55 0.57
C SER A 52 -24.53 -11.75 -0.92
N GLU A 53 -25.25 -10.84 -1.58
CA GLU A 53 -25.33 -10.82 -3.05
C GLU A 53 -23.93 -10.84 -3.71
N LEU A 54 -22.96 -10.15 -3.11
CA LEU A 54 -21.59 -10.08 -3.62
C LEU A 54 -20.89 -11.45 -3.63
N THR A 55 -21.12 -12.30 -2.61
CA THR A 55 -20.50 -13.65 -2.58
C THR A 55 -21.08 -14.57 -3.65
N HIS A 56 -22.33 -14.36 -4.06
CA HIS A 56 -22.96 -15.13 -5.14
C HIS A 56 -22.34 -14.82 -6.50
N LEU A 57 -21.87 -13.58 -6.71
CA LEU A 57 -21.24 -13.14 -7.95
C LEU A 57 -19.81 -13.69 -8.14
N ARG A 58 -19.25 -14.37 -7.13
CA ARG A 58 -17.92 -15.00 -7.20
C ARG A 58 -17.77 -15.94 -8.39
N GLY A 59 -18.82 -16.71 -8.70
CA GLY A 59 -18.80 -17.70 -9.79
C GLY A 59 -18.95 -17.10 -11.19
N CYS A 60 -19.26 -15.80 -11.29
CA CYS A 60 -19.55 -15.15 -12.56
C CYS A 60 -18.29 -14.73 -13.33
N PHE A 61 -17.12 -14.69 -12.69
CA PHE A 61 -15.88 -14.21 -13.30
C PHE A 61 -14.81 -15.30 -13.31
N LYS A 62 -14.08 -15.42 -14.41
CA LYS A 62 -13.03 -16.43 -14.56
C LYS A 62 -11.85 -16.19 -13.61
N HIS A 63 -11.45 -14.94 -13.47
CA HIS A 63 -10.37 -14.51 -12.58
C HIS A 63 -10.79 -13.23 -11.86
N ILE A 64 -10.46 -13.15 -10.58
CA ILE A 64 -10.80 -12.00 -9.73
C ILE A 64 -9.52 -11.57 -9.05
N HIS A 65 -9.00 -10.41 -9.42
CA HIS A 65 -7.75 -9.89 -8.90
C HIS A 65 -8.01 -8.75 -7.91
N CYS A 66 -7.07 -8.55 -7.00
CA CYS A 66 -7.01 -7.35 -6.18
C CYS A 66 -5.59 -6.78 -6.18
N VAL A 67 -5.44 -5.53 -6.56
CA VAL A 67 -4.15 -4.83 -6.61
C VAL A 67 -4.32 -3.48 -5.93
N THR A 68 -3.56 -3.22 -4.88
CA THR A 68 -3.72 -2.00 -4.06
C THR A 68 -2.41 -1.24 -3.92
N PHE A 69 -2.51 0.05 -3.64
CA PHE A 69 -1.36 0.97 -3.59
C PHE A 69 -1.39 1.79 -2.30
N GLY A 70 -0.35 1.69 -1.47
CA GLY A 70 -0.25 2.46 -0.22
C GLY A 70 -1.43 2.26 0.73
N ALA A 71 -2.09 1.10 0.68
CA ALA A 71 -3.22 0.83 1.57
C ALA A 71 -2.73 0.72 3.03
N PRO A 72 -3.54 1.13 4.02
CA PRO A 72 -3.23 0.90 5.44
C PRO A 72 -3.47 -0.57 5.84
N PRO A 73 -2.84 -1.04 6.93
CA PRO A 73 -3.03 -2.39 7.43
C PRO A 73 -4.46 -2.60 7.98
N LEU A 74 -5.02 -3.79 7.79
CA LEU A 74 -6.46 -4.06 7.96
C LEU A 74 -6.82 -5.02 9.08
N SER A 75 -5.87 -5.85 9.52
CA SER A 75 -6.20 -7.08 10.24
C SER A 75 -5.09 -7.54 11.14
N LEU A 76 -5.40 -8.31 12.18
CA LEU A 76 -4.40 -8.81 13.13
C LEU A 76 -3.43 -9.83 12.52
N ARG A 77 -3.82 -10.48 11.43
CA ARG A 77 -3.03 -11.51 10.74
C ARG A 77 -3.04 -11.24 9.25
N PRO A 78 -1.95 -11.51 8.51
CA PRO A 78 -1.89 -11.29 7.08
C PRO A 78 -3.07 -11.95 6.36
N LEU A 79 -3.95 -11.13 5.78
CA LEU A 79 -5.11 -11.65 5.05
C LEU A 79 -4.64 -12.17 3.70
N GLN A 80 -4.61 -13.48 3.58
CA GLN A 80 -4.32 -14.19 2.35
C GLN A 80 -5.61 -14.88 1.85
N PRO A 81 -5.76 -15.09 0.54
CA PRO A 81 -6.88 -15.88 0.03
C PRO A 81 -6.83 -17.31 0.61
N SER A 82 -7.99 -17.96 0.70
CA SER A 82 -8.08 -19.36 1.12
C SER A 82 -7.15 -20.25 0.27
N PRO A 83 -6.71 -21.41 0.78
CA PRO A 83 -5.91 -22.36 0.01
C PRO A 83 -6.56 -22.74 -1.34
N THR A 84 -7.89 -22.86 -1.36
CA THR A 84 -8.71 -23.11 -2.56
C THR A 84 -8.62 -21.95 -3.56
N ALA A 85 -8.75 -20.70 -3.09
CA ALA A 85 -8.60 -19.50 -3.91
C ALA A 85 -7.14 -19.28 -4.38
N ARG A 86 -6.15 -19.76 -3.63
CA ARG A 86 -4.72 -19.70 -3.99
C ARG A 86 -4.34 -20.56 -5.19
N GLY A 87 -5.15 -21.58 -5.53
CA GLY A 87 -4.96 -22.39 -6.74
C GLY A 87 -5.43 -21.69 -8.02
N SER A 88 -6.12 -20.55 -7.91
CA SER A 88 -6.58 -19.78 -9.06
C SER A 88 -5.47 -18.89 -9.64
N LYS A 89 -5.56 -18.54 -10.94
CA LYS A 89 -4.66 -17.57 -11.60
C LYS A 89 -4.91 -16.11 -11.13
N SER A 90 -5.77 -15.93 -10.13
CA SER A 90 -6.08 -14.64 -9.53
C SER A 90 -4.88 -14.07 -8.79
N MET A 91 -4.76 -12.75 -8.77
CA MET A 91 -3.65 -12.04 -8.15
C MET A 91 -4.15 -11.25 -6.96
N PHE A 92 -3.41 -11.27 -5.86
CA PHE A 92 -3.68 -10.39 -4.72
C PHE A 92 -2.39 -9.73 -4.27
N PHE A 93 -2.22 -8.45 -4.63
CA PHE A 93 -1.00 -7.69 -4.39
C PHE A 93 -1.27 -6.37 -3.64
N ALA A 94 -0.36 -6.01 -2.74
CA ALA A 94 -0.28 -4.71 -2.13
C ALA A 94 1.08 -4.08 -2.45
N PHE A 95 1.06 -3.04 -3.27
CA PHE A 95 2.24 -2.26 -3.61
C PHE A 95 2.46 -1.15 -2.58
N ILE A 96 3.70 -1.02 -2.14
CA ILE A 96 4.13 -0.11 -1.08
C ILE A 96 5.34 0.65 -1.60
N ASN A 97 5.30 1.97 -1.60
CA ASN A 97 6.50 2.76 -1.81
C ASN A 97 7.38 2.69 -0.57
N GLU A 98 8.67 2.44 -0.76
CA GLU A 98 9.64 2.60 0.32
C GLU A 98 9.56 4.03 0.88
N GLY A 99 9.35 4.13 2.19
CA GLY A 99 9.16 5.40 2.89
C GLY A 99 7.70 5.81 3.10
N ASP A 100 6.71 5.16 2.47
CA ASP A 100 5.27 5.48 2.64
C ASP A 100 4.76 5.13 4.05
N PRO A 101 4.38 6.12 4.88
CA PRO A 101 3.95 5.88 6.25
C PRO A 101 2.59 5.19 6.33
N VAL A 102 1.72 5.28 5.32
CA VAL A 102 0.34 4.78 5.39
C VAL A 102 0.29 3.26 5.49
N SER A 103 1.17 2.57 4.77
CA SER A 103 1.30 1.12 4.84
C SER A 103 1.79 0.59 6.19
N ARG A 104 2.32 1.47 7.05
CA ARG A 104 2.70 1.21 8.44
C ARG A 104 1.75 1.86 9.45
N ALA A 105 0.71 2.58 9.03
CA ALA A 105 -0.07 3.47 9.89
C ALA A 105 -1.05 2.72 10.83
N ASP A 106 -0.54 1.80 11.65
CA ASP A 106 -1.20 1.44 12.88
C ASP A 106 -1.23 2.66 13.83
N LYS A 107 -2.21 2.69 14.74
CA LYS A 107 -2.45 3.84 15.61
C LYS A 107 -1.22 4.24 16.41
N ASN A 108 -0.48 3.27 16.94
CA ASN A 108 0.68 3.53 17.80
C ASN A 108 1.85 4.05 16.98
N TYR A 109 2.09 3.46 15.80
CA TYR A 109 3.10 3.92 14.85
C TYR A 109 2.86 5.36 14.41
N PHE A 110 1.64 5.67 13.98
CA PHE A 110 1.30 7.00 13.50
C PHE A 110 1.42 8.08 14.59
N LEU A 111 0.94 7.80 15.80
CA LEU A 111 1.09 8.73 16.93
C LEU A 111 2.57 8.93 17.31
N SER A 112 3.35 7.87 17.35
CA SER A 112 4.78 7.97 17.66
C SER A 112 5.57 8.69 16.57
N LEU A 113 5.17 8.55 15.30
CA LEU A 113 5.75 9.29 14.18
C LEU A 113 5.41 10.78 14.25
N LEU A 114 4.18 11.14 14.64
CA LEU A 114 3.81 12.54 14.90
C LEU A 114 4.61 13.14 16.04
N ASP A 115 4.75 12.43 17.16
CA ASP A 115 5.59 12.85 18.28
C ASP A 115 7.04 13.07 17.82
N LEU A 116 7.54 12.21 16.94
CA LEU A 116 8.88 12.34 16.35
C LEU A 116 8.99 13.60 15.47
N TYR A 117 7.98 13.92 14.65
CA TYR A 117 7.98 15.11 13.79
C TYR A 117 7.93 16.43 14.57
N VAL A 118 7.24 16.45 15.71
CA VAL A 118 7.12 17.64 16.56
C VAL A 118 8.31 17.75 17.54
N SER A 119 9.09 16.67 17.70
CA SER A 119 10.25 16.66 18.58
C SER A 119 11.37 17.57 18.04
N PRO A 120 12.03 18.36 18.91
CA PRO A 120 13.13 19.21 18.47
C PRO A 120 14.28 18.35 17.94
N ALA A 121 14.93 18.83 16.87
CA ALA A 121 16.09 18.14 16.30
C ALA A 121 17.17 17.90 17.38
N PRO A 122 17.82 16.72 17.40
CA PRO A 122 18.92 16.44 18.32
C PRO A 122 19.99 17.53 18.24
N GLY A 123 20.35 18.13 19.37
CA GLY A 123 21.34 19.22 19.45
C GLY A 123 20.80 20.63 19.18
N SER A 124 19.51 20.80 18.89
CA SER A 124 18.88 22.13 18.80
C SER A 124 18.85 22.83 20.17
N LEU A 125 18.93 24.18 20.17
CA LEU A 125 18.75 24.99 21.37
C LEU A 125 17.42 24.67 22.07
N LEU A 126 16.35 24.41 21.30
CA LEU A 126 15.05 24.00 21.83
C LEU A 126 15.12 22.68 22.62
N ALA A 127 15.95 21.71 22.16
CA ALA A 127 16.18 20.46 22.88
C ALA A 127 16.96 20.66 24.19
N LEU A 128 17.81 21.70 24.27
CA LEU A 128 18.55 22.06 25.49
C LEU A 128 17.69 22.78 26.54
N TYR A 129 16.63 23.49 26.11
CA TYR A 129 15.65 24.12 26.99
C TYR A 129 14.65 23.12 27.58
N ASP A 130 14.37 22.00 26.89
CA ASP A 130 13.51 20.91 27.38
C ASP A 130 14.25 20.02 28.41
N ARG A 131 14.72 20.64 29.50
CA ARG A 131 15.54 20.02 30.57
C ARG A 131 14.84 18.93 31.39
N LYS A 132 13.55 18.64 31.14
CA LYS A 132 12.77 17.65 31.90
C LYS A 132 12.92 16.20 31.38
N LYS A 133 13.47 15.97 30.19
CA LYS A 133 13.64 14.63 29.60
C LYS A 133 15.09 14.10 29.64
N LYS A 134 15.87 14.41 30.67
CA LYS A 134 17.28 13.97 30.83
C LYS A 134 17.53 12.45 30.82
N SER A 135 16.48 11.63 30.86
CA SER A 135 16.55 10.16 30.85
C SER A 135 15.87 9.51 29.63
N ALA A 136 15.30 10.30 28.70
CA ALA A 136 14.66 9.73 27.52
C ALA A 136 15.73 9.26 26.52
N PRO A 137 15.66 8.02 26.01
CA PRO A 137 16.62 7.54 25.03
C PRO A 137 16.62 8.41 23.76
N ILE A 138 17.82 8.65 23.19
CA ILE A 138 18.03 9.42 21.95
C ILE A 138 17.56 8.64 20.70
N TYR A 139 17.21 7.36 20.86
CA TYR A 139 16.72 6.52 19.77
C TYR A 139 15.19 6.42 19.78
N TRP A 140 14.56 6.56 18.61
CA TRP A 140 13.14 6.31 18.44
C TRP A 140 12.88 4.80 18.53
N ARG A 141 12.09 4.37 19.53
CA ARG A 141 11.63 2.98 19.62
C ARG A 141 10.47 2.82 18.66
N ILE A 142 10.69 2.07 17.59
CA ILE A 142 9.66 1.73 16.61
C ILE A 142 8.53 0.99 17.36
N PRO A 143 7.29 1.52 17.35
CA PRO A 143 6.17 0.85 17.99
C PRO A 143 5.89 -0.52 17.37
N SER A 144 5.44 -1.47 18.19
CA SER A 144 4.96 -2.76 17.70
C SER A 144 3.71 -2.58 16.85
N SER A 145 3.69 -3.24 15.69
CA SER A 145 2.56 -3.23 14.78
C SER A 145 1.70 -4.46 14.99
N ASP A 146 0.46 -4.24 15.40
CA ASP A 146 -0.52 -5.30 15.65
C ASP A 146 -1.34 -5.65 14.41
N LEU A 147 -1.29 -4.79 13.38
CA LEU A 147 -2.01 -4.96 12.13
C LEU A 147 -1.08 -5.36 10.98
N SER A 148 -1.64 -6.10 10.03
CA SER A 148 -1.04 -6.64 8.81
C SER A 148 -1.77 -6.14 7.59
N LEU A 149 -1.03 -5.96 6.50
CA LEU A 149 -1.59 -5.71 5.17
C LEU A 149 -2.21 -6.98 4.58
N ALA A 150 -3.06 -6.79 3.58
CA ALA A 150 -3.70 -7.88 2.87
C ALA A 150 -2.98 -8.16 1.53
N GLY A 151 -2.93 -9.43 1.13
CA GLY A 151 -2.31 -9.87 -0.12
C GLY A 151 -0.80 -10.02 -0.05
N ARG A 152 -0.18 -10.29 -1.21
CA ARG A 152 1.27 -10.41 -1.34
C ARG A 152 1.88 -9.02 -1.42
N LEU A 153 2.84 -8.75 -0.54
CA LEU A 153 3.43 -7.42 -0.40
C LEU A 153 4.54 -7.22 -1.43
N VAL A 154 4.54 -6.07 -2.08
CA VAL A 154 5.55 -5.66 -3.07
C VAL A 154 6.05 -4.28 -2.69
N LEU A 155 7.31 -4.20 -2.30
CA LEU A 155 8.00 -2.96 -2.00
C LEU A 155 8.60 -2.36 -3.29
N LEU A 156 8.27 -1.10 -3.55
CA LEU A 156 8.82 -0.27 -4.60
C LEU A 156 9.99 0.53 -4.04
N ARG A 157 11.20 0.07 -4.34
CA ARG A 157 12.45 0.65 -3.85
C ARG A 157 13.19 1.37 -4.99
N PRO A 158 13.70 2.59 -4.77
CA PRO A 158 14.67 3.20 -5.68
C PRO A 158 15.86 2.27 -5.90
N ARG A 159 16.25 2.06 -7.15
CA ARG A 159 17.47 1.32 -7.45
C ARG A 159 18.67 2.21 -7.17
N ASP A 160 19.52 1.78 -6.23
CA ASP A 160 20.81 2.42 -6.01
C ASP A 160 21.63 2.39 -7.30
N GLN A 161 21.97 3.59 -7.79
CA GLN A 161 22.93 3.73 -8.88
C GLN A 161 24.24 4.24 -8.28
N PRO A 162 25.32 3.43 -8.28
CA PRO A 162 26.59 3.83 -7.68
C PRO A 162 27.23 5.06 -8.33
N ASN A 163 26.74 5.51 -9.51
CA ASN A 163 27.23 6.67 -10.27
C ASN A 163 26.13 7.69 -10.63
N SER A 164 25.02 7.76 -9.88
CA SER A 164 24.00 8.77 -10.16
C SER A 164 24.56 10.17 -9.92
N ARG A 165 24.58 11.00 -10.99
CA ARG A 165 24.85 12.43 -10.85
C ARG A 165 23.82 13.02 -9.88
N PRO A 166 24.21 13.94 -8.99
CA PRO A 166 23.25 14.60 -8.10
C PRO A 166 22.17 15.24 -8.97
N VAL A 167 20.94 14.75 -8.83
CA VAL A 167 19.79 15.32 -9.53
C VAL A 167 19.47 16.62 -8.81
N PHE A 168 19.64 17.74 -9.50
CA PHE A 168 19.29 19.04 -8.96
C PHE A 168 17.76 19.11 -8.82
N VAL A 169 17.27 18.93 -7.59
CA VAL A 169 15.85 19.11 -7.29
C VAL A 169 15.63 20.61 -7.20
N ALA A 170 14.78 21.14 -8.07
CA ALA A 170 14.41 22.55 -8.00
C ALA A 170 13.88 22.87 -6.58
N PRO A 171 14.27 24.01 -5.98
CA PRO A 171 13.79 24.37 -4.67
C PRO A 171 12.24 24.39 -4.66
N PRO A 172 11.60 23.94 -3.56
CA PRO A 172 10.15 23.92 -3.48
C PRO A 172 9.60 25.32 -3.71
N VAL A 173 8.59 25.43 -4.59
CA VAL A 173 7.89 26.69 -4.83
C VAL A 173 7.07 27.02 -3.57
N PRO A 174 7.21 28.23 -2.99
CA PRO A 174 6.40 28.63 -1.83
C PRO A 174 4.91 28.50 -2.15
N GLY A 175 4.17 27.72 -1.33
CA GLY A 175 2.74 27.46 -1.54
C GLY A 175 2.40 26.46 -2.66
N GLY A 176 3.40 25.88 -3.34
CA GLY A 176 3.21 24.80 -4.29
C GLY A 176 2.99 23.44 -3.61
N PRO A 177 2.46 22.44 -4.34
CA PRO A 177 2.38 21.08 -3.82
C PRO A 177 3.79 20.54 -3.50
N PRO A 178 3.93 19.61 -2.53
CA PRO A 178 5.21 19.02 -2.18
C PRO A 178 5.90 18.44 -3.42
N ALA A 179 7.18 18.75 -3.60
CA ALA A 179 7.95 18.23 -4.72
C ALA A 179 8.06 16.70 -4.61
N LEU A 180 7.63 16.01 -5.65
CA LEU A 180 7.81 14.57 -5.75
C LEU A 180 9.30 14.24 -5.97
N PRO A 181 9.76 13.07 -5.48
CA PRO A 181 11.08 12.57 -5.82
C PRO A 181 11.33 12.60 -7.33
N PRO A 182 12.57 12.87 -7.77
CA PRO A 182 12.93 12.76 -9.18
C PRO A 182 12.56 11.41 -9.77
N ARG A 183 12.37 11.37 -11.09
CA ARG A 183 12.16 10.10 -11.79
C ARG A 183 13.40 9.23 -11.63
N GLU A 184 13.20 8.04 -11.09
CA GLU A 184 14.25 7.07 -10.80
C GLU A 184 13.86 5.69 -11.32
N ASN A 185 14.86 4.84 -11.54
CA ASN A 185 14.61 3.42 -11.78
C ASN A 185 14.20 2.79 -10.44
N VAL A 186 13.14 1.98 -10.48
CA VAL A 186 12.59 1.33 -9.30
C VAL A 186 12.68 -0.17 -9.46
N ASP A 187 12.96 -0.85 -8.36
CA ASP A 187 12.86 -2.30 -8.22
C ASP A 187 11.59 -2.67 -7.46
N ALA A 188 10.95 -3.76 -7.88
CA ALA A 188 9.81 -4.36 -7.21
C ALA A 188 10.28 -5.59 -6.44
N CYS A 189 10.33 -5.47 -5.11
CA CYS A 189 10.80 -6.52 -4.23
C CYS A 189 9.61 -7.16 -3.49
N GLY A 190 9.47 -8.49 -3.59
CA GLY A 190 8.53 -9.20 -2.72
C GLY A 190 9.04 -9.15 -1.28
N ILE A 191 8.17 -8.76 -0.34
CA ILE A 191 8.49 -8.73 1.09
C ILE A 191 7.46 -9.50 1.91
N THR A 192 7.86 -9.87 3.11
CA THR A 192 7.02 -10.49 4.14
C THR A 192 6.44 -9.44 5.08
N ASP A 193 5.36 -9.80 5.77
CA ASP A 193 4.74 -8.92 6.77
C ASP A 193 5.71 -8.61 7.93
N THR A 194 6.54 -9.58 8.33
CA THR A 194 7.57 -9.40 9.37
C THR A 194 8.66 -8.42 8.96
N GLU A 195 9.10 -8.45 7.70
CA GLU A 195 10.07 -7.47 7.18
C GLU A 195 9.47 -6.06 7.16
N LEU A 196 8.20 -5.92 6.76
CA LEU A 196 7.51 -4.63 6.79
C LEU A 196 7.37 -4.09 8.22
N ARG A 197 7.13 -4.93 9.23
CA ARG A 197 7.00 -4.48 10.62
C ARG A 197 8.30 -3.89 11.19
N GLY A 198 9.45 -4.30 10.66
CA GLY A 198 10.77 -3.86 11.12
C GLY A 198 11.25 -2.54 10.51
N VAL A 199 10.56 -1.97 9.51
CA VAL A 199 11.02 -0.76 8.81
C VAL A 199 10.39 0.52 9.32
N VAL A 200 11.14 1.61 9.16
CA VAL A 200 10.72 2.99 9.45
C VAL A 200 10.35 3.68 8.16
N PHE A 201 9.06 3.93 7.96
CA PHE A 201 8.51 4.73 6.87
C PHE A 201 7.85 5.99 7.43
N GLY A 202 8.36 7.15 7.02
CA GLY A 202 7.92 8.43 7.54
C GLY A 202 7.43 9.40 6.48
N ASP A 203 7.91 9.31 5.25
CA ASP A 203 7.81 10.37 4.25
C ASP A 203 6.41 10.43 3.61
N PRO A 204 5.57 11.43 3.91
CA PRO A 204 4.23 11.54 3.36
C PRO A 204 4.21 11.70 1.83
N VAL A 205 5.29 12.21 1.24
CA VAL A 205 5.40 12.34 -0.23
C VAL A 205 5.44 10.98 -0.90
N MET A 206 5.99 9.96 -0.24
CA MET A 206 6.03 8.59 -0.74
C MET A 206 4.64 7.97 -0.88
N HIS A 207 3.64 8.53 -0.20
CA HIS A 207 2.25 8.09 -0.29
C HIS A 207 1.52 8.59 -1.53
N PHE A 208 2.02 9.60 -2.24
CA PHE A 208 1.26 10.23 -3.33
C PHE A 208 0.96 9.26 -4.48
N MET A 209 -0.31 9.28 -4.93
CA MET A 209 -0.79 8.43 -6.03
C MET A 209 0.01 8.65 -7.32
N ASP A 210 0.39 9.90 -7.60
CA ASP A 210 1.24 10.25 -8.75
C ASP A 210 2.60 9.56 -8.69
N LEU A 211 3.18 9.41 -7.50
CA LEU A 211 4.45 8.69 -7.33
C LEU A 211 4.28 7.20 -7.57
N TYR A 212 3.24 6.59 -6.99
CA TYR A 212 2.89 5.19 -7.26
C TYR A 212 2.73 4.95 -8.76
N SER A 213 1.94 5.78 -9.44
CA SER A 213 1.72 5.70 -10.89
C SER A 213 3.04 5.75 -11.67
N ARG A 214 3.89 6.75 -11.40
CA ARG A 214 5.21 6.90 -12.06
C ARG A 214 6.12 5.69 -11.87
N ARG A 215 6.16 5.12 -10.66
CA ARG A 215 7.03 3.98 -10.33
C ARG A 215 6.53 2.69 -10.98
N ILE A 216 5.22 2.45 -11.00
CA ILE A 216 4.61 1.33 -11.71
C ILE A 216 4.84 1.43 -13.22
N ASP A 217 4.68 2.61 -13.79
CA ASP A 217 4.98 2.89 -15.19
C ASP A 217 6.45 2.61 -15.55
N ALA A 218 7.38 2.96 -14.67
CA ALA A 218 8.80 2.68 -14.86
C ALA A 218 9.09 1.17 -14.86
N LEU A 219 8.47 0.42 -13.95
CA LEU A 219 8.57 -1.04 -13.91
C LEU A 219 7.99 -1.68 -15.16
N ALA A 220 6.82 -1.23 -15.62
CA ALA A 220 6.16 -1.76 -16.81
C ALA A 220 7.04 -1.56 -18.06
N ARG A 221 7.60 -0.36 -18.26
CA ARG A 221 8.53 -0.09 -19.36
C ARG A 221 9.80 -0.95 -19.28
N GLY A 222 10.37 -1.10 -18.08
CA GLY A 222 11.56 -1.92 -17.86
C GLY A 222 11.33 -3.42 -18.06
N ALA A 223 10.10 -3.91 -17.85
CA ALA A 223 9.75 -5.30 -18.10
C ALA A 223 9.65 -5.60 -19.61
N LEU A 224 9.08 -4.68 -20.40
CA LEU A 224 8.97 -4.82 -21.85
C LEU A 224 10.34 -4.84 -22.54
N SER A 225 11.28 -4.00 -22.10
CA SER A 225 12.63 -3.93 -22.68
C SER A 225 13.51 -5.15 -22.38
N ARG A 226 13.16 -5.97 -21.39
CA ARG A 226 13.89 -7.22 -21.05
C ARG A 226 13.36 -8.44 -21.81
N GLN A 227 12.22 -8.32 -22.49
CA GLN A 227 11.59 -9.41 -23.24
C GLN A 227 11.90 -9.36 -24.75
N SER A 228 12.57 -8.31 -25.22
CA SER A 228 13.10 -8.15 -26.59
C SER A 228 14.58 -8.49 -26.66
#